data_AF-A0A2E3A078-F1
#
_entry.id   AF-A0A2E3A078-F1
#
_cell.length_a   1.000
_cell.length_b   1.000
_cell.length_c   1.000
_cell.angle_alpha   90.00
_cell.angle_beta   90.00
_cell.angle_gamma   90.00
#
_symmetry.space_group_name_H-M   'P 1'
#
loop_
_entity.id
_entity.type
_entity.pdbx_description
1 polymer ?
#
loop_
_entity_poly.entity_id
_entity_poly.type
_entity_poly.pdbx_seq_one_letter_code
_entity_poly.pdbx_strand_id
1 'polypeptide(L)'
;LMKKLPNPTLLDTGLPQQLQIFNYVQEVSAETPPVIDSTDVLKNPRGILSALCNRLSIKFSELMLEWPPGIRESDGIWAKHWYPEVETTTGWRPYKAKDTIVPKELEKVLDECNKIYEQLYPHRITV
;
A
#
# COMPACT_ATOMS: atom_id res chain seq x y z
N LEU A 1 -3.53 -11.05 2.31
CA LEU A 1 -4.46 -11.72 1.39
C LEU A 1 -4.82 -13.14 1.84
N MET A 2 -3.86 -14.06 1.97
CA MET A 2 -4.11 -15.48 2.35
C MET A 2 -4.92 -15.70 3.65
N LYS A 3 -4.87 -14.75 4.60
CA LYS A 3 -5.67 -14.79 5.85
C LYS A 3 -7.15 -14.43 5.65
N LYS A 4 -7.51 -13.84 4.51
CA LYS A 4 -8.83 -13.26 4.22
C LYS A 4 -9.53 -13.92 3.04
N LEU A 5 -8.76 -14.36 2.04
CA LEU A 5 -9.28 -15.05 0.86
C LEU A 5 -8.61 -16.42 0.72
N PRO A 6 -9.38 -17.52 0.66
CA PRO A 6 -8.85 -18.82 0.29
C PRO A 6 -8.45 -18.81 -1.19
N ASN A 7 -7.29 -19.35 -1.52
CA ASN A 7 -6.78 -19.50 -2.91
C ASN A 7 -6.81 -18.20 -3.73
N PRO A 8 -6.12 -17.12 -3.29
CA PRO A 8 -6.13 -15.87 -4.02
C PRO A 8 -5.49 -16.01 -5.40
N THR A 9 -6.09 -15.32 -6.37
CA THR A 9 -5.54 -15.16 -7.72
C THR A 9 -4.72 -13.87 -7.81
N LEU A 10 -3.99 -13.69 -8.91
CA LEU A 10 -3.26 -12.44 -9.18
C LEU A 10 -4.20 -11.21 -9.16
N LEU A 11 -5.41 -11.32 -9.68
CA LEU A 11 -6.36 -10.21 -9.74
C LEU A 11 -6.86 -9.78 -8.35
N ASP A 12 -6.92 -10.70 -7.39
CA ASP A 12 -7.31 -10.41 -6.00
C ASP A 12 -6.27 -9.56 -5.25
N THR A 13 -5.05 -9.46 -5.79
CA THR A 13 -3.97 -8.65 -5.18
C THR A 13 -4.11 -7.16 -5.45
N GLY A 14 -4.82 -6.79 -6.52
CA GLY A 14 -4.89 -5.41 -7.00
C GLY A 14 -3.63 -4.94 -7.76
N LEU A 15 -2.55 -5.72 -7.80
CA LEU A 15 -1.29 -5.32 -8.46
C LEU A 15 -1.46 -5.07 -9.97
N PRO A 16 -2.16 -5.92 -10.75
CA PRO A 16 -2.43 -5.62 -12.16
C PRO A 16 -3.14 -4.29 -12.37
N GLN A 17 -4.12 -3.98 -11.52
CA GLN A 17 -4.90 -2.75 -11.56
C GLN A 17 -4.04 -1.54 -11.18
N GLN A 18 -3.15 -1.68 -10.19
CA GLN A 18 -2.19 -0.62 -9.84
C GLN A 18 -1.23 -0.31 -10.99
N LEU A 19 -0.67 -1.33 -11.66
CA LEU A 19 0.18 -1.13 -12.83
C LEU A 19 -0.58 -0.50 -14.00
N GLN A 20 -1.82 -0.92 -14.24
CA GLN A 20 -2.67 -0.31 -15.25
C GLN A 20 -2.92 1.18 -14.97
N ILE A 21 -3.25 1.54 -13.72
CA ILE A 21 -3.44 2.94 -13.32
C ILE A 21 -2.14 3.73 -13.48
N PHE A 22 -1.01 3.16 -13.06
CA PHE A 22 0.30 3.80 -13.22
C PHE A 22 0.60 4.14 -14.69
N ASN A 23 0.48 3.14 -15.57
CA ASN A 23 0.72 3.32 -17.01
C ASN A 23 -0.24 4.32 -17.62
N TYR A 24 -1.54 4.24 -17.27
CA TYR A 24 -2.54 5.17 -17.77
C TYR A 24 -2.25 6.62 -17.36
N VAL A 25 -1.97 6.87 -16.08
CA VAL A 25 -1.67 8.23 -15.59
C VAL A 25 -0.38 8.74 -16.25
N GLN A 26 0.63 7.89 -16.41
CA GLN A 26 1.87 8.26 -17.09
C GLN A 26 1.63 8.64 -18.56
N GLU A 27 0.80 7.89 -19.27
CA GLU A 27 0.45 8.15 -20.67
C GLU A 27 -0.31 9.48 -20.84
N VAL A 28 -1.32 9.75 -19.99
CA VAL A 28 -2.18 10.93 -20.17
C VAL A 28 -1.59 12.23 -19.63
N SER A 29 -0.69 12.16 -18.65
CA SER A 29 -0.08 13.35 -18.01
C SER A 29 1.35 13.63 -18.46
N ALA A 30 2.03 12.65 -19.08
CA ALA A 30 3.47 12.64 -19.30
C ALA A 30 4.33 12.77 -18.02
N GLU A 31 3.70 12.68 -16.84
CA GLU A 31 4.38 12.66 -15.55
C GLU A 31 4.46 11.23 -15.00
N THR A 32 5.51 10.92 -14.26
CA THR A 32 5.59 9.63 -13.56
C THR A 32 4.72 9.69 -12.30
N PRO A 33 3.71 8.82 -12.12
CA PRO A 33 2.90 8.81 -10.91
C PRO A 33 3.73 8.46 -9.66
N PRO A 34 3.42 9.02 -8.48
CA PRO A 34 4.09 8.61 -7.24
C PRO A 34 3.76 7.16 -6.89
N VAL A 35 4.79 6.39 -6.52
CA VAL A 35 4.64 5.06 -5.93
C VAL A 35 5.11 5.11 -4.48
N ILE A 36 4.37 4.46 -3.57
CA ILE A 36 4.75 4.32 -2.16
C ILE A 36 4.95 2.84 -1.88
N ASP A 37 6.14 2.49 -1.37
CA ASP A 37 6.36 1.16 -0.82
C ASP A 37 5.90 1.11 0.65
N SER A 38 5.13 0.07 0.98
CA SER A 38 4.58 -0.10 2.33
C SER A 38 5.64 -0.30 3.41
N THR A 39 6.81 -0.86 3.08
CA THR A 39 7.94 -1.02 4.00
C THR A 39 8.58 0.34 4.27
N ASP A 40 8.78 1.15 3.24
CA ASP A 40 9.44 2.45 3.36
C ASP A 40 8.60 3.41 4.21
N VAL A 41 7.28 3.47 4.00
CA VAL A 41 6.40 4.30 4.84
C VAL A 41 6.34 3.81 6.28
N LEU A 42 6.40 2.49 6.55
CA LEU A 42 6.44 1.98 7.93
C LEU A 42 7.78 2.26 8.64
N LYS A 43 8.88 2.38 7.89
CA LYS A 43 10.21 2.70 8.45
C LYS A 43 10.39 4.20 8.69
N ASN A 44 9.84 5.05 7.84
CA ASN A 44 9.90 6.50 7.98
C ASN A 44 8.59 7.18 7.51
N PRO A 45 7.50 7.09 8.30
CA PRO A 45 6.20 7.60 7.88
C PRO A 45 6.24 9.09 7.56
N ARG A 46 6.86 9.90 8.43
CA ARG A 46 6.97 11.34 8.24
C ARG A 46 7.73 11.68 6.97
N GLY A 47 8.89 11.07 6.73
CA GLY A 47 9.71 11.34 5.55
C GLY A 47 8.97 11.02 4.26
N ILE A 48 8.46 9.80 4.14
CA ILE A 48 7.75 9.33 2.93
C ILE A 48 6.50 10.17 2.66
N LEU A 49 5.67 10.44 3.68
CA LEU A 49 4.44 11.23 3.50
C LEU A 49 4.74 12.70 3.21
N SER A 50 5.82 13.27 3.77
CA SER A 50 6.24 14.64 3.44
C SER A 50 6.72 14.72 1.99
N ALA A 51 7.52 13.75 1.53
CA ALA A 51 7.97 13.68 0.15
C ALA A 51 6.81 13.49 -0.84
N LEU A 52 5.81 12.68 -0.49
CA LEU A 52 4.56 12.56 -1.26
C LEU A 52 3.83 13.91 -1.33
N CYS A 53 3.63 14.59 -0.20
CA CYS A 53 2.94 15.88 -0.16
C CYS A 53 3.65 16.92 -1.04
N ASN A 54 4.98 17.00 -0.95
CA ASN A 54 5.78 17.89 -1.79
C ASN A 54 5.61 17.57 -3.28
N ARG A 55 5.64 16.29 -3.66
CA ARG A 55 5.46 15.87 -5.05
C ARG A 55 4.06 16.21 -5.58
N LEU A 56 3.05 16.13 -4.73
CA LEU A 56 1.67 16.48 -5.07
C LEU A 56 1.36 17.98 -4.90
N SER A 57 2.34 18.80 -4.53
CA SER A 57 2.15 20.23 -4.23
C SER A 57 1.05 20.51 -3.20
N ILE A 58 0.92 19.64 -2.19
CA ILE A 58 0.00 19.81 -1.06
C ILE A 58 0.77 19.95 0.25
N LYS A 59 0.13 20.56 1.26
CA LYS A 59 0.74 20.74 2.59
C LYS A 59 0.67 19.44 3.39
N PHE A 60 1.81 19.03 3.96
CA PHE A 60 1.86 17.95 4.96
C PHE A 60 1.01 18.29 6.19
N SER A 61 0.36 17.29 6.76
CA SER A 61 -0.45 17.43 7.98
C SER A 61 -0.01 16.44 9.05
N GLU A 62 0.13 16.90 10.28
CA GLU A 62 0.43 16.04 11.44
C GLU A 62 -0.65 14.97 11.66
N LEU A 63 -1.89 15.22 11.21
CA LEU A 63 -2.99 14.25 11.25
C LEU A 63 -2.75 13.01 10.36
N MET A 64 -1.72 13.02 9.51
CA MET A 64 -1.32 11.84 8.73
C MET A 64 -0.51 10.83 9.56
N LEU A 65 -0.02 11.24 10.74
CA LEU A 65 0.81 10.40 11.62
C LEU A 65 0.07 9.88 12.84
N GLU A 66 -0.94 10.62 13.29
CA GLU A 66 -1.72 10.31 14.47
C GLU A 66 -3.22 10.43 14.19
N TRP A 67 -4.00 9.49 14.71
CA TRP A 67 -5.44 9.46 14.53
C TRP A 67 -6.17 8.89 15.76
N PRO A 68 -7.47 9.21 15.95
CA PRO A 68 -8.23 8.62 17.05
C PRO A 68 -8.44 7.11 16.83
N PRO A 69 -8.47 6.31 17.91
CA PRO A 69 -8.78 4.89 17.83
C PRO A 69 -10.26 4.66 17.55
N GLY A 70 -10.61 3.43 17.16
CA GLY A 70 -11.98 2.98 16.97
C GLY A 70 -12.51 3.11 15.53
N ILE A 71 -13.76 2.69 15.36
CA ILE A 71 -14.49 2.72 14.09
C ILE A 71 -14.94 4.15 13.79
N ARG A 72 -14.85 4.56 12.52
CA ARG A 72 -15.36 5.84 12.03
C ARG A 72 -16.65 5.63 11.26
N GLU A 73 -17.52 6.64 11.29
CA GLU A 73 -18.76 6.65 10.49
C GLU A 73 -18.49 6.45 8.99
N SER A 74 -17.32 6.91 8.52
CA SER A 74 -16.87 6.78 7.13
C SER A 74 -16.38 5.39 6.74
N ASP A 75 -16.13 4.47 7.67
CA ASP A 75 -15.47 3.20 7.37
C ASP A 75 -16.37 2.21 6.61
N GLY A 76 -17.69 2.42 6.70
CA GLY A 76 -18.69 1.68 5.94
C GLY A 76 -18.74 0.17 6.23
N ILE A 77 -19.42 -0.57 5.35
CA ILE A 77 -19.70 -2.01 5.56
C ILE A 77 -18.45 -2.90 5.54
N TRP A 78 -17.35 -2.42 4.96
CA TRP A 78 -16.11 -3.17 4.79
C TRP A 78 -15.22 -3.14 6.03
N ALA A 79 -15.46 -2.20 6.96
CA ALA A 79 -14.68 -1.99 8.18
C ALA A 79 -14.48 -3.29 8.96
N LYS A 80 -15.59 -3.98 9.27
CA LYS A 80 -15.60 -5.25 10.01
C LYS A 80 -14.77 -6.37 9.38
N HIS A 81 -14.48 -6.27 8.07
CA HIS A 81 -13.72 -7.28 7.35
C HIS A 81 -12.23 -6.94 7.20
N TRP A 82 -11.92 -5.66 6.98
CA TRP A 82 -10.59 -5.24 6.54
C TRP A 82 -9.87 -4.29 7.51
N TYR A 83 -10.58 -3.58 8.39
CA TYR A 83 -10.02 -2.52 9.23
C TYR A 83 -9.78 -2.84 10.72
N PRO A 84 -9.84 -4.09 11.25
CA PRO A 84 -9.53 -4.35 12.67
C PRO A 84 -8.19 -3.79 13.16
N GLU A 85 -7.17 -3.75 12.28
CA GLU A 85 -5.86 -3.19 12.63
C GLU A 85 -5.90 -1.66 12.73
N VAL A 86 -6.68 -0.99 11.87
CA VAL A 86 -6.84 0.47 11.90
C VAL A 86 -7.60 0.89 13.16
N GLU A 87 -8.68 0.17 13.49
CA GLU A 87 -9.50 0.41 14.69
C GLU A 87 -8.68 0.40 15.99
N THR A 88 -7.61 -0.39 16.04
CA THR A 88 -6.76 -0.57 17.23
C THR A 88 -5.49 0.27 17.23
N THR A 89 -5.33 1.17 16.26
CA THR A 89 -4.15 2.03 16.16
C THR A 89 -4.53 3.50 16.29
N THR A 90 -3.56 4.29 16.75
CA THR A 90 -3.64 5.75 16.79
C THR A 90 -2.53 6.40 15.98
N GLY A 91 -1.85 5.62 15.15
CA GLY A 91 -0.68 6.01 14.38
C GLY A 91 -0.02 4.81 13.69
N TRP A 92 1.08 5.06 12.99
CA TRP A 92 1.84 4.03 12.28
C TRP A 92 2.51 3.06 13.27
N ARG A 93 2.29 1.76 13.07
CA ARG A 93 3.05 0.74 13.81
C ARG A 93 4.46 0.62 13.21
N PRO A 94 5.48 0.30 14.03
CA PRO A 94 6.82 0.04 13.54
C PRO A 94 6.82 -1.09 12.50
N TYR A 95 7.68 -0.97 11.50
CA TYR A 95 7.91 -2.06 10.56
C TYR A 95 8.32 -3.34 11.29
N LYS A 96 7.66 -4.44 10.94
CA LYS A 96 8.02 -5.79 11.37
C LYS A 96 8.18 -6.67 10.13
N ALA A 97 9.38 -7.23 9.97
CA ALA A 97 9.63 -8.21 8.92
C ALA A 97 8.67 -9.39 9.07
N LYS A 98 8.14 -9.87 7.95
CA LYS A 98 7.27 -11.04 7.91
C LYS A 98 8.11 -12.24 7.51
N ASP A 99 7.97 -13.31 8.27
CA ASP A 99 8.56 -14.63 8.06
C ASP A 99 7.57 -15.62 7.43
N THR A 100 6.40 -15.13 7.00
CA THR A 100 5.36 -15.95 6.38
C THR A 100 5.88 -16.61 5.10
N ILE A 101 5.90 -17.93 5.10
CA ILE A 101 6.19 -18.74 3.91
C ILE A 101 4.94 -18.77 3.02
N VAL A 102 5.11 -18.48 1.74
CA VAL A 102 4.04 -18.61 0.73
C VAL A 102 3.91 -20.09 0.35
N PRO A 103 2.70 -20.68 0.43
CA PRO A 103 2.47 -22.08 0.02
C PRO A 103 2.87 -22.31 -1.44
N LYS A 104 3.35 -23.52 -1.74
CA LYS A 104 3.85 -23.90 -3.08
C LYS A 104 2.79 -23.73 -4.17
N GLU A 105 1.53 -23.93 -3.82
CA GLU A 105 0.39 -23.79 -4.73
C GLU A 105 0.22 -22.34 -5.24
N LEU A 106 0.75 -21.36 -4.49
CA LEU A 106 0.69 -19.94 -4.83
C LEU A 106 2.01 -19.39 -5.41
N GLU A 107 3.02 -20.24 -5.62
CA GLU A 107 4.34 -19.83 -6.15
C GLU A 107 4.20 -19.08 -7.48
N LYS A 108 3.36 -19.58 -8.39
CA LYS A 108 3.06 -18.90 -9.66
C LYS A 108 2.45 -17.51 -9.48
N VAL A 109 1.49 -17.38 -8.56
CA VAL A 109 0.84 -16.09 -8.27
C VAL A 109 1.86 -15.12 -7.68
N LEU A 110 2.72 -15.60 -6.78
CA LEU A 110 3.80 -14.79 -6.20
C LEU A 110 4.78 -14.30 -7.28
N ASP A 111 5.20 -15.17 -8.20
CA ASP A 111 6.09 -14.79 -9.30
C ASP A 111 5.48 -13.70 -10.19
N GLU A 112 4.18 -13.80 -10.51
CA GLU A 112 3.46 -12.77 -11.26
C GLU A 112 3.35 -11.46 -10.48
N CYS A 113 3.10 -11.53 -9.16
CA CYS A 113 3.11 -10.36 -8.29
C CYS A 113 4.48 -9.67 -8.31
N ASN A 114 5.57 -10.44 -8.19
CA ASN A 114 6.94 -9.92 -8.17
C ASN A 114 7.29 -9.23 -9.49
N LYS A 115 6.91 -9.80 -10.64
CA LYS A 115 7.13 -9.16 -11.95
C LYS A 115 6.46 -7.79 -12.06
N ILE A 116 5.28 -7.61 -11.47
CA ILE A 116 4.60 -6.31 -11.44
C ILE A 116 5.26 -5.38 -10.42
N TYR A 117 5.57 -5.89 -9.23
CA TYR A 117 6.25 -5.12 -8.19
C TYR A 117 7.57 -4.54 -8.68
N GLU A 118 8.39 -5.35 -9.35
CA GLU A 118 9.69 -4.94 -9.92
C GLU A 118 9.58 -3.84 -10.98
N GLN A 119 8.44 -3.73 -11.68
CA GLN A 119 8.18 -2.62 -12.60
C GLN A 119 7.87 -1.32 -11.86
N LEU A 120 7.13 -1.38 -10.75
CA LEU A 120 6.73 -0.20 -9.97
C LEU A 120 7.81 0.26 -8.99
N TYR A 121 8.60 -0.67 -8.45
CA TYR A 121 9.57 -0.43 -7.38
C TYR A 121 10.62 0.65 -7.67
N PRO A 122 11.18 0.76 -8.90
CA PRO A 122 12.11 1.84 -9.24
C PRO A 122 11.49 3.24 -9.17
N HIS A 123 10.15 3.36 -9.27
CA HIS A 123 9.42 4.62 -9.24
C HIS A 123 8.99 5.06 -7.84
N ARG A 124 9.27 4.25 -6.82
CA ARG A 124 8.87 4.58 -5.44
C ARG A 124 9.54 5.86 -4.94
N ILE A 125 8.85 6.55 -4.06
CA ILE A 125 9.41 7.66 -3.30
C ILE A 125 10.53 7.14 -2.39
N THR A 126 11.69 7.78 -2.44
CA THR A 126 12.82 7.54 -1.55
C THR A 126 13.14 8.83 -0.79
N VAL A 127 13.59 8.70 0.47
CA VAL A 127 13.94 9.80 1.37
C VAL A 127 15.20 9.49 2.16
#